data_AF-A0A954C9G9-F1
#
_entry.id   AF-A0A954C9G9-F1
#
_cell.length_a   1.000
_cell.length_b   1.000
_cell.length_c   1.000
_cell.angle_alpha   90.00
_cell.angle_beta   90.00
_cell.angle_gamma   90.00
#
_symmetry.space_group_name_H-M   'P 1'
#
loop_
_entity.id
_entity.type
_entity.pdbx_description
1 polymer ?
#
loop_
_entity_poly.entity_id
_entity_poly.type
_entity_poly.pdbx_seq_one_letter_code
_entity_poly.pdbx_strand_id
1 'polypeptide(L)'
;MVQNSPAPTPHPVPRHVAIIMDGNGRWAQRRGLPRVAGHRRGAQAAKDTVLTALDLGIEYLTLYSFSSENWSRPLDEVDDLMGLLRFTMQREASTMH
;
A
#
# COMPACT_ATOMS: atom_id res chain seq x y z
N MET A 1 -16.59 1.30 -44.57
CA MET A 1 -16.04 0.15 -43.82
C MET A 1 -15.50 0.68 -42.50
N VAL A 2 -16.29 0.61 -41.42
CA VAL A 2 -15.82 0.95 -40.08
C VAL A 2 -15.13 -0.30 -39.54
N GLN A 3 -13.80 -0.24 -39.38
CA GLN A 3 -13.06 -1.31 -38.74
C GLN A 3 -13.37 -1.28 -37.25
N ASN A 4 -14.06 -2.32 -36.78
CA ASN A 4 -14.32 -2.51 -35.35
C ASN A 4 -13.01 -3.02 -34.73
N SER A 5 -12.22 -2.15 -34.11
CA SER A 5 -11.03 -2.58 -33.36
C SER A 5 -11.47 -3.45 -32.18
N PRO A 6 -10.83 -4.61 -31.93
CA PRO A 6 -11.21 -5.45 -30.80
C PRO A 6 -11.01 -4.68 -29.49
N ALA A 7 -11.98 -4.80 -28.59
CA ALA A 7 -11.88 -4.25 -27.24
C ALA A 7 -10.61 -4.78 -26.56
N PRO A 8 -9.90 -3.95 -25.76
CA PRO A 8 -8.70 -4.39 -25.06
C PRO A 8 -9.01 -5.61 -24.19
N THR A 9 -8.25 -6.68 -24.39
CA THR A 9 -8.32 -7.88 -23.56
C THR A 9 -7.92 -7.51 -22.13
N PRO A 10 -8.67 -7.96 -21.09
CA PRO A 10 -8.30 -7.67 -19.71
C PRO A 10 -6.87 -8.19 -19.45
N HIS A 11 -6.01 -7.30 -18.97
CA HIS A 11 -4.66 -7.67 -18.59
C HIS A 11 -4.70 -8.58 -17.35
N PRO A 12 -3.88 -9.64 -17.30
CA PRO A 12 -3.82 -10.52 -16.14
C PRO A 12 -3.37 -9.73 -14.90
N VAL A 13 -3.97 -10.05 -13.75
CA VAL A 13 -3.55 -9.49 -12.45
C VAL A 13 -2.10 -9.93 -12.18
N PRO A 14 -1.20 -9.01 -11.80
CA PRO A 14 0.17 -9.38 -11.45
C PRO A 14 0.20 -10.19 -10.16
N ARG A 15 1.00 -11.27 -10.16
CA ARG A 15 1.21 -12.09 -8.96
C ARG A 15 1.98 -11.35 -7.88
N HIS A 16 2.92 -10.46 -8.24
CA HIS A 16 3.76 -9.72 -7.29
C HIS A 16 3.86 -8.25 -7.69
N VAL A 17 3.60 -7.37 -6.74
CA VAL A 17 3.79 -5.92 -6.87
C VAL A 17 4.75 -5.43 -5.79
N ALA A 18 5.75 -4.64 -6.19
CA ALA A 18 6.65 -3.93 -5.27
C ALA A 18 6.46 -2.42 -5.40
N ILE A 19 6.34 -1.71 -4.28
CA ILE A 19 6.03 -0.29 -4.23
C ILE A 19 7.08 0.43 -3.39
N ILE A 20 7.65 1.50 -3.94
CA ILE A 20 8.49 2.44 -3.20
C ILE A 20 7.62 3.59 -2.70
N MET A 21 7.47 3.70 -1.38
CA MET A 21 6.60 4.70 -0.77
C MET A 21 7.32 6.03 -0.54
N ASP A 22 7.54 6.78 -1.62
CA ASP A 22 8.19 8.10 -1.57
C ASP A 22 7.18 9.27 -1.57
N GLY A 23 7.64 10.46 -1.18
CA GLY A 23 6.92 11.71 -1.36
C GLY A 23 6.14 12.20 -0.15
N ASN A 24 6.09 11.45 0.95
CA ASN A 24 5.38 11.83 2.19
C ASN A 24 5.84 13.20 2.73
N GLY A 25 7.15 13.47 2.73
CA GLY A 25 7.70 14.76 3.14
C GLY A 25 7.30 15.90 2.21
N ARG A 26 7.41 15.69 0.89
CA ARG A 26 6.99 16.68 -0.13
C ARG A 26 5.49 16.96 -0.07
N TRP A 27 4.67 15.94 0.22
CA TRP A 27 3.23 16.08 0.40
C TRP A 27 2.88 17.01 1.57
N ALA A 28 3.57 16.86 2.71
CA ALA A 28 3.39 17.71 3.88
C ALA A 28 3.87 19.15 3.62
N GLN A 29 5.05 19.31 3.01
CA GLN A 29 5.63 20.61 2.69
C GLN A 29 4.72 21.44 1.77
N ARG A 30 4.18 20.84 0.71
CA ARG A 30 3.24 21.50 -0.21
C ARG A 30 1.95 21.97 0.46
N ARG A 31 1.66 21.50 1.67
CA ARG A 31 0.47 21.84 2.46
C ARG A 31 0.78 22.71 3.68
N GLY A 32 2.04 23.14 3.86
CA GLY A 32 2.47 23.87 5.05
C GLY A 32 2.36 23.05 6.34
N LEU A 33 2.36 21.71 6.23
CA LEU A 33 2.21 20.81 7.37
C LEU A 33 3.56 20.29 7.88
N PRO A 34 3.67 19.94 9.18
CA PRO A 34 4.83 19.23 9.70
C PRO A 34 5.08 17.91 8.96
N ARG A 35 6.35 17.52 8.82
CA ARG A 35 6.74 16.25 8.18
C ARG A 35 6.09 15.03 8.86
N VAL A 36 5.67 15.15 10.12
CA VAL A 36 4.88 14.16 10.88
C VAL A 36 3.57 13.82 10.19
N ALA A 37 2.80 14.84 9.79
CA ALA A 37 1.54 14.65 9.07
C ALA A 37 1.71 13.88 7.76
N GLY A 38 2.85 14.08 7.07
CA GLY A 38 3.18 13.34 5.86
C GLY A 38 3.37 11.84 6.08
N HIS A 39 3.99 11.40 7.18
CA HIS A 39 4.16 9.96 7.43
C HIS A 39 2.85 9.33 7.90
N ARG A 40 2.04 10.02 8.70
CA ARG A 40 0.68 9.56 9.02
C ARG A 40 -0.15 9.34 7.77
N ARG A 41 -0.07 10.25 6.80
CA ARG A 41 -0.73 10.09 5.50
C ARG A 41 -0.17 8.91 4.71
N GLY A 42 1.16 8.71 4.75
CA GLY A 42 1.82 7.56 4.14
C GLY A 42 1.38 6.22 4.75
N ALA A 43 1.23 6.14 6.07
CA ALA A 43 0.74 4.95 6.77
C ALA A 43 -0.69 4.60 6.36
N GLN A 44 -1.57 5.61 6.26
CA GLN A 44 -2.93 5.40 5.74
C GLN A 44 -2.91 4.91 4.28
N ALA A 45 -2.08 5.50 3.43
CA ALA A 45 -1.96 5.06 2.03
C ALA A 45 -1.44 3.62 1.92
N ALA A 46 -0.51 3.22 2.79
CA ALA A 46 -0.01 1.84 2.85
C ALA A 46 -1.12 0.85 3.24
N LYS A 47 -1.93 1.21 4.25
CA LYS A 47 -3.12 0.43 4.63
C LYS A 47 -4.10 0.27 3.47
N ASP A 48 -4.46 1.36 2.80
CA ASP A 48 -5.40 1.33 1.67
C ASP A 48 -4.84 0.47 0.52
N THR A 49 -3.52 0.54 0.28
CA THR A 49 -2.83 -0.26 -0.75
C THR A 49 -2.87 -1.75 -0.43
N VAL A 50 -2.66 -2.15 0.83
CA VAL A 50 -2.74 -3.55 1.26
C VAL A 50 -4.15 -4.09 1.03
N LEU A 51 -5.18 -3.37 1.49
CA LEU A 51 -6.57 -3.78 1.32
C LEU A 51 -6.94 -3.91 -0.17
N THR A 52 -6.52 -2.94 -0.98
CA THR A 52 -6.75 -2.98 -2.43
C THR A 52 -6.03 -4.15 -3.09
N ALA A 53 -4.80 -4.46 -2.69
CA ALA A 53 -4.05 -5.58 -3.26
C ALA A 53 -4.73 -6.94 -2.96
N LEU A 54 -5.32 -7.07 -1.77
CA LEU A 54 -6.13 -8.24 -1.42
C LEU A 54 -7.39 -8.33 -2.28
N ASP A 55 -8.15 -7.23 -2.40
CA ASP A 55 -9.36 -7.19 -3.24
C ASP A 55 -9.08 -7.51 -4.71
N LEU A 56 -7.88 -7.15 -5.19
CA LEU A 56 -7.42 -7.43 -6.56
C LEU A 56 -6.88 -8.85 -6.75
N GLY A 57 -6.64 -9.62 -5.67
CA GLY A 57 -6.06 -10.95 -5.74
C GLY A 57 -4.55 -10.95 -6.06
N ILE A 58 -3.82 -9.91 -5.65
CA ILE A 58 -2.35 -9.87 -5.76
C ILE A 58 -1.76 -10.77 -4.68
N GLU A 59 -1.06 -11.84 -5.09
CA GLU A 59 -0.49 -12.85 -4.18
C GLU A 59 0.65 -12.29 -3.30
N TYR A 60 1.47 -11.40 -3.85
CA TYR A 60 2.63 -10.83 -3.17
C TYR A 60 2.64 -9.30 -3.27
N LEU A 61 2.72 -8.62 -2.13
CA LEU A 61 2.89 -7.17 -2.05
C LEU A 61 4.14 -6.83 -1.23
N THR A 62 5.10 -6.14 -1.84
CA THR A 62 6.31 -5.63 -1.16
C THR A 62 6.23 -4.12 -1.05
N LEU A 63 6.17 -3.60 0.16
CA LEU A 63 6.21 -2.16 0.41
C LEU A 63 7.60 -1.78 0.92
N TYR A 64 8.31 -0.96 0.17
CA TYR A 64 9.55 -0.34 0.63
C TYR A 64 9.19 0.89 1.46
N SER A 65 8.93 0.63 2.74
CA SER A 65 8.46 1.59 3.74
C SER A 65 9.60 2.21 4.56
N PHE A 66 10.72 1.50 4.74
CA PHE A 66 11.82 1.91 5.62
C PHE A 66 13.19 1.59 5.00
N SER A 67 14.09 2.58 5.02
CA SER A 67 15.53 2.37 4.90
C SER A 67 16.19 2.63 6.27
N SER A 68 17.34 2.03 6.49
CA SER A 68 18.13 2.13 7.73
C SER A 68 18.51 3.58 8.09
N GLU A 69 18.46 4.52 7.14
CA GLU A 69 18.76 5.93 7.34
C GLU A 69 17.56 6.79 7.82
N ASN A 70 16.34 6.25 7.86
CA ASN A 70 15.11 7.02 8.15
C ASN A 70 14.60 6.92 9.61
N TRP A 71 15.38 6.33 10.51
CA TRP A 71 15.00 5.92 11.89
C TRP A 71 14.83 7.04 12.94
N SER A 72 14.28 8.19 12.58
CA SER A 72 14.00 9.27 13.55
C SER A 72 12.52 9.40 13.94
N ARG A 73 11.75 8.29 14.04
CA ARG A 73 10.32 8.34 14.41
C ARG A 73 9.80 7.16 15.28
N PRO A 74 8.67 7.39 16.01
CA PRO A 74 8.16 6.48 17.05
C PRO A 74 7.60 5.17 16.48
N LEU A 75 7.89 4.06 17.17
CA LEU A 75 7.57 2.67 16.80
C LEU A 75 6.05 2.39 16.75
N ASP A 76 5.29 3.19 17.49
CA ASP A 76 3.85 3.10 17.72
C ASP A 76 3.01 3.27 16.45
N GLU A 77 3.45 4.05 15.45
CA GLU A 77 2.74 4.19 14.16
C GLU A 77 3.03 3.04 13.18
N VAL A 78 4.09 2.25 13.41
CA VAL A 78 4.45 1.08 12.58
C VAL A 78 3.71 -0.17 13.03
N ASP A 79 3.48 -0.30 14.34
CA ASP A 79 2.75 -1.41 14.92
C ASP A 79 1.27 -1.42 14.52
N ASP A 80 0.64 -0.26 14.30
CA ASP A 80 -0.74 -0.19 13.78
C ASP A 80 -0.84 -0.73 12.34
N LEU A 81 0.16 -0.46 11.50
CA LEU A 81 0.22 -0.96 10.13
C LEU A 81 0.43 -2.48 10.11
N MET A 82 1.30 -2.99 10.98
CA MET A 82 1.56 -4.43 11.15
C MET A 82 0.39 -5.16 11.81
N GLY A 83 -0.33 -4.51 12.73
CA GLY A 83 -1.54 -5.03 13.37
C GLY A 83 -2.66 -5.24 12.37
N LEU A 84 -2.80 -4.34 11.38
CA LEU A 84 -3.80 -4.47 10.33
C LEU A 84 -3.49 -5.62 9.34
N LEU A 85 -2.21 -5.79 8.99
CA LEU A 85 -1.74 -6.95 8.21
C LEU A 85 -2.07 -8.26 8.94
N ARG A 86 -1.81 -8.32 10.24
CA ARG A 86 -2.07 -9.51 11.08
C ARG A 86 -3.56 -9.84 11.18
N PHE A 87 -4.41 -8.84 11.38
CA PHE A 87 -5.87 -9.01 11.47
C PHE A 87 -6.47 -9.54 10.16
N THR A 88 -5.97 -9.07 9.03
CA THR A 88 -6.52 -9.42 7.71
C THR A 88 -6.11 -10.84 7.29
N MET A 89 -4.86 -11.24 7.56
CA MET A 89 -4.42 -12.64 7.38
C MET A 89 -5.23 -13.63 8.24
N GLN A 90 -5.61 -13.26 9.46
CA GLN A 90 -6.44 -14.11 10.33
C GLN A 90 -7.88 -14.25 9.82
N ARG A 91 -8.44 -13.23 9.16
CA ARG A 91 -9.79 -13.28 8.56
C ARG A 91 -9.84 -14.18 7.32
N GLU A 92 -8.84 -14.14 6.44
CA GLU A 92 -8.82 -15.03 5.27
C GLU A 92 -8.60 -16.50 5.66
N ALA A 93 -7.73 -16.77 6.65
CA ALA A 93 -7.52 -18.11 7.19
C ALA A 93 -8.79 -18.72 7.83
N SER A 94 -9.67 -17.89 8.38
CA SER A 94 -10.95 -18.33 8.96
C SER A 94 -12.09 -18.43 7.95
N THR A 95 -11.92 -17.90 6.74
CA THR A 95 -12.90 -18.01 5.64
C THR A 95 -12.59 -19.21 4.71
N MET A 96 -11.50 -19.94 4.97
CA MET A 96 -11.09 -21.18 4.29
C MET A 96 -11.47 -22.46 5.07
N HIS A 97 -12.59 -22.46 5.79
CA HIS A 97 -13.29 -23.66 6.27
C HIS A 97 -14.64 -23.77 5.56
#